data_AF-A0ABD0UVP3-F1
#
_entry.id   AF-A0ABD0UVP3-F1
#
_cell.length_a   1.000
_cell.length_b   1.000
_cell.length_c   1.000
_cell.angle_alpha   90.00
_cell.angle_beta   90.00
_cell.angle_gamma   90.00
#
_symmetry.space_group_name_H-M   'P 1'
#
loop_
_entity.id
_entity.type
_entity.pdbx_description
1 polymer ?
#
loop_
_entity_poly.entity_id
_entity_poly.type
_entity_poly.pdbx_seq_one_letter_code
_entity_poly.pdbx_strand_id
1 'polypeptide(L)'
;MEEEDRRWEAMDMDCLFIIFSKLDLEALDDLSVSIPFVCRSWSAAARNPLSWRILNFRSVDFMPWSSLAKRFKAQYQISRFSFSGFIKLAVRLSHGLASELWLPPLASVEDLILASECCPRLRKLGLPNLTLNEESHIPSLLSKWKELQQLELESKPSNFSQLAAMIGQNCNDFIELKMPSSAISTEDVSAIIKFLPKLRSLDLSRSYLPKKELLLILEGCRELERLSVKNCVGFEADEEVKTKACRIEKFEYEGSKMDYEGVFEVDECDDLYVDVI
;
A
#
# COMPACT_ATOMS: atom_id res chain seq x y z
N MET A 1 6.09 19.36 50.46
CA MET A 1 5.22 19.13 49.29
C MET A 1 5.77 17.89 48.64
N GLU A 2 5.13 16.75 48.91
CA GLU A 2 5.44 15.52 48.19
C GLU A 2 4.97 15.74 46.75
N GLU A 3 5.87 15.59 45.78
CA GLU A 3 5.46 15.41 44.39
C GLU A 3 4.68 14.10 44.35
N GLU A 4 3.35 14.17 44.24
CA GLU A 4 2.54 13.00 43.92
C GLU A 4 3.05 12.46 42.58
N ASP A 5 3.78 11.35 42.65
CA ASP A 5 4.22 10.57 41.50
C ASP A 5 2.99 10.25 40.66
N ARG A 6 2.76 11.03 39.59
CA ARG A 6 1.60 10.87 38.72
C ARG A 6 1.71 9.53 38.02
N ARG A 7 0.96 8.56 38.54
CA ARG A 7 0.93 7.21 37.98
C ARG A 7 0.33 7.24 36.58
N TRP A 8 1.01 6.61 35.62
CA TRP A 8 0.53 6.44 34.24
C TRP A 8 -0.84 5.76 34.14
N GLU A 9 -1.28 5.05 35.18
CA GLU A 9 -2.60 4.43 35.28
C GLU A 9 -3.73 5.45 35.43
N ALA A 10 -3.45 6.64 35.95
CA ALA A 10 -4.42 7.73 36.14
C ALA A 10 -4.53 8.65 34.91
N MET A 11 -3.77 8.37 33.85
CA MET A 11 -3.83 9.16 32.62
C MET A 11 -5.16 8.96 31.90
N ASP A 12 -5.69 10.05 31.35
CA ASP A 12 -6.94 10.03 30.62
C ASP A 12 -6.87 9.10 29.40
N MET A 13 -7.98 8.42 29.12
CA MET A 13 -8.11 7.48 28.00
C MET A 13 -7.84 8.15 26.65
N ASP A 14 -8.22 9.42 26.49
CA ASP A 14 -7.99 10.18 25.26
C ASP A 14 -6.49 10.46 25.07
N CYS A 15 -5.76 10.71 26.16
CA CYS A 15 -4.30 10.88 26.12
C CYS A 15 -3.58 9.57 25.79
N LEU A 16 -3.98 8.46 26.42
CA LEU A 16 -3.45 7.12 26.10
C LEU A 16 -3.69 6.75 24.63
N PHE A 17 -4.87 7.06 24.11
CA PHE A 17 -5.21 6.85 22.71
C PHE A 17 -4.28 7.65 21.78
N ILE A 18 -4.06 8.94 22.06
CA ILE A 18 -3.14 9.75 21.25
C ILE A 18 -1.74 9.15 21.28
N ILE A 19 -1.25 8.75 22.44
CA ILE A 19 0.08 8.14 22.58
C ILE A 19 0.16 6.85 21.77
N PHE A 20 -0.82 5.95 21.89
CA PHE A 20 -0.81 4.67 21.17
C PHE A 20 -0.94 4.87 19.65
N SER A 21 -1.68 5.89 19.21
CA SER A 21 -1.77 6.27 17.79
C SER A 21 -0.48 6.85 17.20
N LYS A 22 0.47 7.22 18.06
CA LYS A 22 1.78 7.79 17.71
C LYS A 22 2.94 6.82 17.88
N LEU A 23 2.68 5.62 18.42
CA LEU A 23 3.65 4.54 18.32
C LEU A 23 3.80 4.23 16.82
N ASP A 24 5.03 4.26 16.33
CA ASP A 24 5.37 4.12 14.91
C ASP A 24 5.19 2.66 14.43
N LEU A 25 5.95 2.21 13.42
CA LEU A 25 5.84 0.94 12.67
C LEU A 25 5.68 -0.37 13.49
N GLU A 26 5.94 -0.34 14.80
CA GLU A 26 5.77 -1.46 15.74
C GLU A 26 4.46 -1.38 16.56
N ALA A 27 3.58 -0.42 16.26
CA ALA A 27 2.35 -0.17 17.01
C ALA A 27 1.49 -1.41 17.17
N LEU A 28 1.35 -2.25 16.15
CA LEU A 28 0.53 -3.47 16.23
C LEU A 28 1.14 -4.54 17.14
N ASP A 29 2.46 -4.64 17.17
CA ASP A 29 3.16 -5.57 18.05
C ASP A 29 2.94 -5.15 19.50
N ASP A 30 3.22 -3.89 19.83
CA ASP A 30 3.02 -3.38 21.18
C ASP A 30 1.56 -3.36 21.61
N LEU A 31 0.65 -2.95 20.73
CA LEU A 31 -0.79 -2.94 20.99
C LEU A 31 -1.35 -4.35 21.23
N SER A 32 -0.73 -5.38 20.65
CA SER A 32 -1.18 -6.76 20.80
C SER A 32 -0.53 -7.50 21.97
N VAL A 33 0.75 -7.28 22.27
CA VAL A 33 1.49 -8.10 23.26
C VAL A 33 2.17 -7.32 24.39
N SER A 34 2.31 -5.99 24.30
CA SER A 34 2.94 -5.16 25.34
C SER A 34 1.90 -4.41 26.16
N ILE A 35 1.23 -3.45 25.51
CA ILE A 35 0.36 -2.44 26.10
C ILE A 35 -0.79 -3.06 26.90
N PRO A 36 -1.49 -4.11 26.42
CA PRO A 36 -2.62 -4.67 27.15
C PRO A 36 -2.27 -5.26 28.51
N PHE A 37 -0.98 -5.47 28.79
CA PHE A 37 -0.47 -6.19 29.95
C PHE A 37 0.32 -5.29 30.91
N VAL A 38 0.40 -3.98 30.64
CA VAL A 38 1.03 -3.00 31.54
C VAL A 38 0.15 -2.73 32.76
N CYS A 39 -1.09 -2.28 32.54
CA CYS A 39 -2.07 -2.03 33.59
C CYS A 39 -3.51 -2.07 33.05
N ARG A 40 -4.51 -1.97 33.94
CA ARG A 40 -5.93 -2.01 33.53
C ARG A 40 -6.33 -0.88 32.58
N SER A 41 -5.85 0.34 32.85
CA SER A 41 -6.14 1.51 32.00
C SER A 41 -5.59 1.33 30.59
N TRP A 42 -4.32 0.90 30.48
CA TRP A 42 -3.68 0.61 29.19
C TRP A 42 -4.34 -0.56 28.47
N SER A 43 -4.77 -1.59 29.21
CA SER A 43 -5.55 -2.70 28.65
C SER A 43 -6.89 -2.25 28.07
N ALA A 44 -7.60 -1.35 28.76
CA ALA A 44 -8.84 -0.77 28.26
C ALA A 44 -8.59 0.08 27.00
N ALA A 45 -7.53 0.89 27.00
CA ALA A 45 -7.17 1.72 25.86
C ALA A 45 -6.69 0.89 24.65
N ALA A 46 -5.95 -0.19 24.87
CA ALA A 46 -5.53 -1.09 23.80
C ALA A 46 -6.70 -1.89 23.19
N ARG A 47 -7.76 -2.14 23.95
CA ARG A 47 -9.00 -2.76 23.45
C ARG A 47 -9.96 -1.78 22.82
N ASN A 48 -9.69 -0.47 22.89
CA ASN A 48 -10.52 0.53 22.27
C ASN A 48 -10.47 0.36 20.73
N PRO A 49 -11.62 0.29 20.03
CA PRO A 49 -11.65 0.15 18.58
C PRO A 49 -10.86 1.19 17.80
N LEU A 50 -10.77 2.42 18.32
CA LEU A 50 -10.04 3.50 17.66
C LEU A 50 -8.54 3.21 17.59
N SER A 51 -7.98 2.46 18.54
CA SER A 51 -6.57 2.03 18.53
C SER A 51 -6.26 1.07 17.38
N TRP A 52 -7.29 0.47 16.78
CA TRP A 52 -7.19 -0.48 15.66
C TRP A 52 -7.73 0.12 14.35
N ARG A 53 -7.77 1.46 14.25
CA ARG A 53 -8.22 2.16 13.04
C ARG A 53 -7.24 2.01 11.87
N ILE A 54 -5.95 1.90 12.16
CA ILE A 54 -4.88 1.69 11.18
C ILE A 54 -4.32 0.29 11.38
N LEU A 55 -4.54 -0.58 10.40
CA LEU A 55 -4.06 -1.95 10.38
C LEU A 55 -2.91 -2.06 9.38
N ASN A 56 -1.71 -1.65 9.79
CA ASN A 56 -0.52 -1.74 8.94
C ASN A 56 0.34 -2.95 9.29
N PHE A 57 0.25 -4.00 8.48
CA PHE A 57 0.94 -5.27 8.73
C PHE A 57 2.24 -5.44 7.92
N ARG A 58 2.58 -4.49 7.02
CA ARG A 58 3.70 -4.64 6.09
C ARG A 58 5.08 -4.75 6.77
N SER A 59 5.29 -4.06 7.88
CA SER A 59 6.54 -4.08 8.64
C SER A 59 6.57 -5.14 9.76
N VAL A 60 5.52 -5.95 9.91
CA VAL A 60 5.40 -6.90 11.01
C VAL A 60 5.87 -8.29 10.57
N ASP A 61 6.80 -8.86 11.33
CA ASP A 61 7.29 -10.22 11.09
C ASP A 61 6.33 -11.27 11.69
N PHE A 62 5.51 -11.87 10.83
CA PHE A 62 4.57 -12.94 11.22
C PHE A 62 5.16 -14.35 11.18
N MET A 63 6.47 -14.50 10.99
CA MET A 63 7.08 -15.83 10.97
C MET A 63 6.93 -16.55 12.31
N PRO A 64 6.75 -17.89 12.35
CA PRO A 64 6.52 -18.63 13.59
C PRO A 64 7.63 -18.49 14.66
N TRP A 65 8.84 -18.12 14.23
CA TRP A 65 10.03 -17.89 15.04
C TRP A 65 10.29 -16.41 15.38
N SER A 66 9.44 -15.49 14.90
CA SER A 66 9.58 -14.06 15.14
C SER A 66 9.43 -13.69 16.62
N SER A 67 9.92 -12.51 16.99
CA SER A 67 9.76 -11.97 18.35
C SER A 67 8.27 -11.84 18.71
N LEU A 68 7.46 -11.27 17.80
CA LEU A 68 6.01 -11.18 17.95
C LEU A 68 5.40 -12.55 18.20
N ALA A 69 5.67 -13.54 17.35
CA ALA A 69 5.09 -14.86 17.48
C ALA A 69 5.42 -15.51 18.84
N LYS A 70 6.67 -15.39 19.31
CA LYS A 70 7.10 -15.91 20.62
C LYS A 70 6.37 -15.23 21.77
N ARG A 71 6.34 -13.88 21.76
CA ARG A 71 5.68 -13.08 22.80
C ARG A 71 4.17 -13.32 22.81
N PHE A 72 3.54 -13.34 21.64
CA PHE A 72 2.11 -13.60 21.49
C PHE A 72 1.73 -14.99 22.02
N LYS A 73 2.49 -16.03 21.67
CA LYS A 73 2.29 -17.38 22.21
C LYS A 73 2.42 -17.43 23.73
N ALA A 74 3.44 -16.78 24.28
CA ALA A 74 3.65 -16.73 25.73
C ALA A 74 2.51 -16.01 26.45
N GLN A 75 2.08 -14.87 25.91
CA GLN A 75 1.11 -13.99 26.54
C GLN A 75 -0.33 -14.49 26.46
N TYR A 76 -0.70 -15.06 25.31
CA TYR A 76 -2.05 -15.61 25.07
C TYR A 76 -2.15 -17.12 25.27
N GLN A 77 -1.05 -17.78 25.64
CA GLN A 77 -0.96 -19.24 25.87
C GLN A 77 -1.50 -20.07 24.69
N ILE A 78 -1.19 -19.66 23.46
CA ILE A 78 -1.61 -20.37 22.24
C ILE A 78 -0.48 -21.23 21.67
N SER A 79 -0.84 -22.35 21.05
CA SER A 79 0.12 -23.31 20.47
C SER A 79 0.62 -22.91 19.08
N ARG A 80 -0.18 -22.16 18.31
CA ARG A 80 0.13 -21.75 16.93
C ARG A 80 -0.14 -20.26 16.74
N PHE A 81 0.76 -19.62 16.02
CA PHE A 81 0.66 -18.22 15.63
C PHE A 81 0.72 -18.14 14.10
N SER A 82 -0.18 -17.35 13.51
CA SER A 82 -0.23 -17.10 12.07
C SER A 82 -0.79 -15.71 11.80
N PHE A 83 -0.46 -15.15 10.64
CA PHE A 83 -1.03 -13.89 10.18
C PHE A 83 -2.56 -13.95 10.09
N SER A 84 -3.13 -14.98 9.45
CA SER A 84 -4.59 -15.11 9.32
C SER A 84 -5.31 -15.17 10.68
N GLY A 85 -4.66 -15.70 11.72
CA GLY A 85 -5.17 -15.63 13.09
C GLY A 85 -5.07 -14.23 13.69
N PHE A 86 -3.97 -13.54 13.42
CA PHE A 86 -3.71 -12.19 13.92
C PHE A 86 -4.63 -11.14 13.26
N ILE A 87 -4.80 -11.16 11.94
CA ILE A 87 -5.70 -10.24 11.25
C ILE A 87 -7.16 -10.43 11.71
N LYS A 88 -7.61 -11.67 11.95
CA LYS A 88 -8.94 -11.93 12.56
C LYS A 88 -9.10 -11.26 13.92
N LEU A 89 -8.07 -11.28 14.76
CA LEU A 89 -8.08 -10.58 16.03
C LEU A 89 -8.13 -9.05 15.83
N ALA A 90 -7.25 -8.51 15.00
CA ALA A 90 -7.12 -7.08 14.76
C ALA A 90 -8.40 -6.48 14.19
N VAL A 91 -8.97 -7.13 13.18
CA VAL A 91 -10.24 -6.76 12.55
C VAL A 91 -11.39 -6.82 13.55
N ARG A 92 -11.46 -7.85 14.39
CA ARG A 92 -12.47 -7.93 15.47
C ARG A 92 -12.32 -6.79 16.47
N LEU A 93 -11.09 -6.45 16.86
CA LEU A 93 -10.81 -5.36 17.78
C LEU A 93 -11.12 -3.98 17.18
N SER A 94 -11.06 -3.84 15.85
CA SER A 94 -11.44 -2.59 15.18
C SER A 94 -12.95 -2.29 15.23
N HIS A 95 -13.80 -3.29 15.52
CA HIS A 95 -15.26 -3.16 15.50
C HIS A 95 -15.81 -2.45 14.24
N GLY A 96 -15.18 -2.69 13.08
CA GLY A 96 -15.57 -2.08 11.80
C GLY A 96 -15.19 -0.61 11.63
N LEU A 97 -14.38 -0.05 12.53
CA LEU A 97 -13.86 1.31 12.45
C LEU A 97 -12.49 1.41 11.75
N ALA A 98 -11.91 0.29 11.30
CA ALA A 98 -10.68 0.29 10.52
C ALA A 98 -10.83 1.17 9.26
N SER A 99 -9.99 2.19 9.14
CA SER A 99 -9.95 3.12 8.01
C SER A 99 -8.76 2.89 7.10
N GLU A 100 -7.72 2.21 7.58
CA GLU A 100 -6.53 1.88 6.79
C GLU A 100 -6.15 0.41 6.98
N LEU A 101 -5.80 -0.26 5.88
CA LEU A 101 -5.37 -1.65 5.86
C LEU A 101 -4.20 -1.79 4.89
N TRP A 102 -3.09 -2.30 5.38
CA TRP A 102 -1.89 -2.55 4.58
C TRP A 102 -1.48 -4.00 4.78
N LEU A 103 -1.75 -4.83 3.79
CA LEU A 103 -1.51 -6.26 3.86
C LEU A 103 -0.03 -6.59 3.59
N PRO A 104 0.55 -7.58 4.29
CA PRO A 104 1.90 -8.05 4.03
C PRO A 104 1.93 -9.01 2.83
N PRO A 105 3.12 -9.31 2.25
CA PRO A 105 3.28 -10.25 1.14
C PRO A 105 2.74 -11.67 1.37
N LEU A 106 2.51 -12.05 2.62
CA LEU A 106 2.01 -13.36 3.03
C LEU A 106 0.48 -13.44 3.16
N ALA A 107 -0.25 -12.34 2.91
CA ALA A 107 -1.70 -12.31 3.01
C ALA A 107 -2.35 -13.17 1.93
N SER A 108 -3.39 -13.93 2.30
CA SER A 108 -4.17 -14.71 1.33
C SER A 108 -5.44 -13.97 0.88
N VAL A 109 -6.12 -14.52 -0.13
CA VAL A 109 -7.43 -14.03 -0.56
C VAL A 109 -8.48 -14.16 0.55
N GLU A 110 -8.41 -15.19 1.40
CA GLU A 110 -9.32 -15.31 2.54
C GLU A 110 -9.14 -14.18 3.55
N ASP A 111 -7.90 -13.70 3.76
CA ASP A 111 -7.62 -12.55 4.62
C ASP A 111 -8.21 -11.26 4.01
N LEU A 112 -8.16 -11.13 2.68
CA LEU A 112 -8.77 -10.02 1.95
C LEU A 112 -10.30 -10.07 1.98
N ILE A 113 -10.91 -11.25 1.81
CA ILE A 113 -12.35 -11.45 1.92
C ILE A 113 -12.83 -11.09 3.33
N LEU A 114 -12.14 -11.60 4.36
CA LEU A 114 -12.42 -11.26 5.76
C LEU A 114 -12.39 -9.75 5.98
N ALA A 115 -11.36 -9.06 5.48
CA ALA A 115 -11.26 -7.61 5.59
C ALA A 115 -12.40 -6.88 4.86
N SER A 116 -12.84 -7.38 3.71
CA SER A 116 -13.97 -6.82 2.96
C SER A 116 -15.30 -6.88 3.72
N GLU A 117 -15.49 -7.93 4.54
CA GLU A 117 -16.71 -8.14 5.32
C GLU A 117 -16.72 -7.34 6.62
N CYS A 118 -15.56 -7.20 7.25
CA CYS A 118 -15.46 -6.64 8.60
C CYS A 118 -14.96 -5.19 8.65
N CYS A 119 -14.39 -4.66 7.57
CA CYS A 119 -13.85 -3.29 7.52
C CYS A 119 -14.57 -2.45 6.45
N PRO A 120 -15.87 -2.11 6.61
CA PRO A 120 -16.65 -1.41 5.58
C PRO A 120 -16.26 0.06 5.39
N ARG A 121 -15.58 0.67 6.37
CA ARG A 121 -15.17 2.10 6.37
C ARG A 121 -13.75 2.33 5.87
N LEU A 122 -13.21 1.37 5.13
CA LEU A 122 -11.84 1.44 4.65
C LEU A 122 -11.68 2.61 3.67
N ARG A 123 -10.71 3.48 3.95
CA ARG A 123 -10.33 4.64 3.13
C ARG A 123 -9.02 4.43 2.40
N LYS A 124 -8.09 3.69 3.00
CA LYS A 124 -6.80 3.35 2.39
C LYS A 124 -6.57 1.85 2.42
N LEU A 125 -6.22 1.30 1.26
CA LEU A 125 -5.91 -0.11 1.09
C LEU A 125 -4.56 -0.27 0.40
N GLY A 126 -3.68 -1.04 0.99
CA GLY A 126 -2.46 -1.54 0.35
C GLY A 126 -2.52 -3.04 0.19
N LEU A 127 -2.40 -3.50 -1.05
CA LEU A 127 -2.34 -4.92 -1.40
C LEU A 127 -0.89 -5.32 -1.70
N PRO A 128 -0.48 -6.55 -1.33
CA PRO A 128 0.80 -7.11 -1.77
C PRO A 128 0.76 -7.45 -3.25
N ASN A 129 1.87 -7.94 -3.81
CA ASN A 129 1.81 -8.68 -5.06
C ASN A 129 0.92 -9.91 -4.92
N LEU A 130 -0.09 -9.99 -5.77
CA LEU A 130 -1.08 -11.06 -5.80
C LEU A 130 -0.84 -11.95 -7.02
N THR A 131 -1.16 -13.23 -6.91
CA THR A 131 -1.15 -14.13 -8.08
C THR A 131 -2.34 -13.84 -8.99
N LEU A 132 -2.29 -14.25 -10.25
CA LEU A 132 -3.37 -14.04 -11.24
C LEU A 132 -4.75 -14.52 -10.74
N ASN A 133 -4.78 -15.62 -10.00
CA ASN A 133 -6.02 -16.15 -9.43
C ASN A 133 -6.59 -15.21 -8.36
N GLU A 134 -5.73 -14.64 -7.53
CA GLU A 134 -6.11 -13.75 -6.43
C GLU A 134 -6.56 -12.38 -6.96
N GLU A 135 -5.87 -11.86 -7.98
CA GLU A 135 -6.24 -10.61 -8.67
C GLU A 135 -7.66 -10.63 -9.24
N SER A 136 -8.14 -11.78 -9.68
CA SER A 136 -9.49 -11.93 -10.23
C SER A 136 -10.61 -11.66 -9.21
N HIS A 137 -10.31 -11.79 -7.91
CA HIS A 137 -11.29 -11.59 -6.83
C HIS A 137 -11.42 -10.11 -6.44
N ILE A 138 -10.33 -9.33 -6.55
CA ILE A 138 -10.27 -7.93 -6.06
C ILE A 138 -11.43 -7.06 -6.58
N PRO A 139 -11.76 -7.06 -7.90
CA PRO A 139 -12.79 -6.15 -8.40
C PRO A 139 -14.16 -6.36 -7.75
N SER A 140 -14.49 -7.61 -7.37
CA SER A 140 -15.77 -7.92 -6.71
C SER A 140 -15.84 -7.37 -5.27
N LEU A 141 -14.70 -7.32 -4.58
CA LEU A 141 -14.60 -6.87 -3.19
C LEU A 141 -14.69 -5.35 -3.06
N LEU A 142 -14.31 -4.59 -4.10
CA LEU A 142 -14.40 -3.13 -4.10
C LEU A 142 -15.81 -2.59 -3.84
N SER A 143 -16.86 -3.36 -4.18
CA SER A 143 -18.26 -3.01 -3.87
C SER A 143 -18.54 -2.84 -2.36
N LYS A 144 -17.67 -3.41 -1.50
CA LYS A 144 -17.77 -3.34 -0.04
C LYS A 144 -17.13 -2.08 0.54
N TRP A 145 -16.18 -1.45 -0.16
CA TRP A 145 -15.40 -0.31 0.35
C TRP A 145 -15.81 1.00 -0.33
N LYS A 146 -17.03 1.47 -0.05
CA LYS A 146 -17.59 2.68 -0.67
C LYS A 146 -16.85 3.97 -0.31
N GLU A 147 -16.17 3.97 0.84
CA GLU A 147 -15.38 5.10 1.35
C GLU A 147 -13.91 5.03 0.89
N LEU A 148 -13.54 4.13 -0.02
CA LEU A 148 -12.14 3.97 -0.44
C LEU A 148 -11.66 5.21 -1.21
N GLN A 149 -10.59 5.81 -0.71
CA GLN A 149 -9.96 7.02 -1.24
C GLN A 149 -8.61 6.72 -1.89
N GLN A 150 -7.89 5.74 -1.36
CA GLN A 150 -6.55 5.38 -1.78
C GLN A 150 -6.40 3.87 -1.97
N LEU A 151 -5.83 3.49 -3.11
CA LEU A 151 -5.38 2.12 -3.37
C LEU A 151 -3.90 2.10 -3.73
N GLU A 152 -3.15 1.23 -3.06
CA GLU A 152 -1.76 0.93 -3.38
C GLU A 152 -1.62 -0.53 -3.75
N LEU A 153 -1.00 -0.76 -4.90
CA LEU A 153 -0.70 -2.06 -5.47
C LEU A 153 0.83 -2.16 -5.62
N GLU A 154 1.46 -3.25 -5.20
CA GLU A 154 2.91 -3.42 -5.38
C GLU A 154 3.34 -3.52 -6.85
N SER A 155 2.43 -3.98 -7.70
CA SER A 155 2.53 -3.96 -9.16
C SER A 155 1.15 -3.91 -9.80
N LYS A 156 1.10 -3.56 -11.09
CA LYS A 156 -0.13 -3.51 -11.88
C LYS A 156 -0.69 -4.91 -12.12
N PRO A 157 -1.96 -5.18 -11.74
CA PRO A 157 -2.59 -6.46 -11.97
C PRO A 157 -2.96 -6.65 -13.45
N SER A 158 -3.05 -7.90 -13.86
CA SER A 158 -3.40 -8.29 -15.24
C SER A 158 -4.78 -7.79 -15.69
N ASN A 159 -5.73 -7.67 -14.75
CA ASN A 159 -7.10 -7.22 -14.98
C ASN A 159 -7.32 -5.74 -14.60
N PHE A 160 -6.27 -4.91 -14.67
CA PHE A 160 -6.33 -3.51 -14.22
C PHE A 160 -7.48 -2.70 -14.85
N SER A 161 -7.77 -2.85 -16.14
CA SER A 161 -8.91 -2.18 -16.80
C SER A 161 -10.25 -2.46 -16.10
N GLN A 162 -10.48 -3.71 -15.69
CA GLN A 162 -11.67 -4.11 -14.94
C GLN A 162 -11.65 -3.55 -13.51
N LEU A 163 -10.48 -3.59 -12.85
CA LEU A 163 -10.30 -3.02 -11.52
C LEU A 163 -10.63 -1.52 -11.52
N ALA A 164 -10.07 -0.75 -12.45
CA ALA A 164 -10.31 0.68 -12.59
C ALA A 164 -11.80 0.98 -12.81
N ALA A 165 -12.48 0.20 -13.66
CA ALA A 165 -13.92 0.33 -13.87
C ALA A 165 -14.72 0.09 -12.57
N MET A 166 -14.35 -0.92 -11.78
CA MET A 166 -15.00 -1.21 -10.51
C MET A 166 -14.72 -0.15 -9.45
N ILE A 167 -13.52 0.45 -9.41
CA ILE A 167 -13.21 1.59 -8.55
C ILE A 167 -14.14 2.76 -8.92
N GLY A 168 -14.18 3.13 -10.21
CA GLY A 168 -15.01 4.24 -10.69
C GLY A 168 -16.51 4.07 -10.44
N GLN A 169 -17.00 2.82 -10.37
CA GLN A 169 -18.40 2.52 -10.08
C GLN A 169 -18.75 2.49 -8.58
N ASN A 170 -17.81 2.08 -7.72
CA ASN A 170 -18.11 1.79 -6.31
C ASN A 170 -17.50 2.79 -5.31
N CYS A 171 -16.43 3.48 -5.68
CA CYS A 171 -15.61 4.30 -4.79
C CYS A 171 -15.67 5.79 -5.23
N ASN A 172 -16.73 6.50 -4.82
CA ASN A 172 -17.00 7.87 -5.29
C ASN A 172 -16.00 8.94 -4.81
N ASP A 173 -15.28 8.63 -3.73
CA ASP A 173 -14.28 9.48 -3.07
C ASP A 173 -12.84 9.06 -3.41
N PHE A 174 -12.65 8.21 -4.43
CA PHE A 174 -11.34 7.73 -4.84
C PHE A 174 -10.50 8.84 -5.47
N ILE A 175 -9.31 9.08 -4.90
CA ILE A 175 -8.44 10.21 -5.27
C ILE A 175 -6.97 9.82 -5.45
N GLU A 176 -6.53 8.67 -4.94
CA GLU A 176 -5.11 8.28 -4.98
C GLU A 176 -4.90 6.84 -5.43
N LEU A 177 -4.07 6.66 -6.46
CA LEU A 177 -3.65 5.36 -6.96
C LEU A 177 -2.12 5.28 -6.95
N LYS A 178 -1.59 4.22 -6.36
CA LYS A 178 -0.17 3.91 -6.41
C LYS A 178 0.01 2.52 -7.00
N MET A 179 0.78 2.42 -8.07
CA MET A 179 1.13 1.16 -8.72
C MET A 179 2.55 1.26 -9.28
N PRO A 180 3.58 1.35 -8.41
CA PRO A 180 4.96 1.36 -8.85
C PRO A 180 5.35 0.06 -9.57
N SER A 181 6.56 0.04 -10.14
CA SER A 181 7.19 -1.18 -10.66
C SER A 181 6.34 -1.90 -11.72
N SER A 182 5.65 -1.14 -12.58
CA SER A 182 4.63 -1.65 -13.49
C SER A 182 4.97 -1.40 -14.97
N ALA A 183 4.44 -2.21 -15.89
CA ALA A 183 4.48 -1.91 -17.32
C ALA A 183 3.18 -1.21 -17.73
N ILE A 184 3.25 0.07 -18.10
CA ILE A 184 2.07 0.89 -18.38
C ILE A 184 1.83 0.94 -19.89
N SER A 185 0.68 0.43 -20.31
CA SER A 185 0.23 0.42 -21.71
C SER A 185 -0.77 1.54 -21.99
N THR A 186 -1.03 1.81 -23.28
CA THR A 186 -2.09 2.73 -23.69
C THR A 186 -3.47 2.33 -23.13
N GLU A 187 -3.76 1.03 -22.96
CA GLU A 187 -5.03 0.55 -22.40
C GLU A 187 -5.17 0.95 -20.93
N ASP A 188 -4.11 0.78 -20.15
CA ASP A 188 -4.09 1.13 -18.72
C ASP A 188 -4.33 2.63 -18.53
N VAL A 189 -3.66 3.46 -19.34
CA VAL A 189 -3.86 4.92 -19.32
C VAL A 189 -5.30 5.29 -19.69
N SER A 190 -5.86 4.63 -20.71
CA SER A 190 -7.24 4.85 -21.12
C SER A 190 -8.23 4.47 -20.01
N ALA A 191 -7.96 3.39 -19.26
CA ALA A 191 -8.77 2.98 -18.13
C ALA A 191 -8.71 4.00 -16.99
N ILE A 192 -7.53 4.53 -16.65
CA ILE A 192 -7.38 5.59 -15.64
C ILE A 192 -8.19 6.82 -16.02
N ILE A 193 -8.00 7.34 -17.23
CA ILE A 193 -8.67 8.57 -17.69
C ILE A 193 -10.19 8.39 -17.70
N LYS A 194 -10.66 7.22 -18.15
CA LYS A 194 -12.10 6.95 -18.30
C LYS A 194 -12.80 6.71 -16.97
N PHE A 195 -12.19 5.95 -16.08
CA PHE A 195 -12.87 5.45 -14.88
C PHE A 195 -12.47 6.16 -13.59
N LEU A 196 -11.35 6.89 -13.57
CA LEU A 196 -10.83 7.60 -12.39
C LEU A 196 -10.74 9.13 -12.63
N PRO A 197 -11.84 9.81 -13.01
CA PRO A 197 -11.79 11.21 -13.43
C PRO A 197 -11.42 12.20 -12.30
N LYS A 198 -11.62 11.81 -11.02
CA LYS A 198 -11.31 12.61 -9.82
C LYS A 198 -9.93 12.32 -9.23
N LEU A 199 -9.08 11.57 -9.95
CA LEU A 199 -7.77 11.18 -9.45
C LEU A 199 -6.87 12.40 -9.25
N ARG A 200 -6.38 12.59 -8.02
CA ARG A 200 -5.52 13.71 -7.60
C ARG A 200 -4.07 13.31 -7.43
N SER A 201 -3.79 12.08 -7.03
CA SER A 201 -2.43 11.56 -6.85
C SER A 201 -2.26 10.25 -7.60
N LEU A 202 -1.23 10.19 -8.45
CA LEU A 202 -0.84 9.00 -9.19
C LEU A 202 0.66 8.72 -8.99
N ASP A 203 0.98 7.51 -8.54
CA ASP A 203 2.36 7.04 -8.39
C ASP A 203 2.62 5.84 -9.29
N LEU A 204 3.47 6.05 -10.31
CA LEU A 204 3.94 5.06 -11.27
C LEU A 204 5.46 4.88 -11.16
N SER A 205 6.08 5.22 -10.03
CA SER A 205 7.54 5.17 -9.90
C SER A 205 8.09 3.78 -10.22
N ARG A 206 9.31 3.69 -10.78
CA ARG A 206 9.98 2.44 -11.18
C ARG A 206 9.26 1.66 -12.29
N SER A 207 8.39 2.31 -13.06
CA SER A 207 7.61 1.66 -14.11
C SER A 207 8.28 1.80 -15.49
N TYR A 208 7.93 0.88 -16.39
CA TYR A 208 8.09 1.12 -17.82
C TYR A 208 6.91 1.99 -18.29
N LEU A 209 7.21 3.22 -18.68
CA LEU A 209 6.23 4.23 -19.07
C LEU A 209 6.77 4.98 -20.31
N PRO A 210 6.33 4.60 -21.52
CA PRO A 210 6.76 5.31 -22.71
C PRO A 210 6.23 6.75 -22.72
N LYS A 211 6.98 7.66 -23.36
CA LYS A 211 6.64 9.09 -23.43
C LYS A 211 5.21 9.35 -23.91
N LYS A 212 4.73 8.56 -24.89
CA LYS A 212 3.37 8.67 -25.43
C LYS A 212 2.30 8.47 -24.34
N GLU A 213 2.43 7.43 -23.53
CA GLU A 213 1.53 7.11 -22.42
C GLU A 213 1.59 8.20 -21.33
N LEU A 214 2.78 8.71 -21.02
CA LEU A 214 2.94 9.83 -20.10
C LEU A 214 2.19 11.07 -20.59
N LEU A 215 2.33 11.45 -21.86
CA LEU A 215 1.62 12.59 -22.44
C LEU A 215 0.10 12.40 -22.38
N LEU A 216 -0.40 11.18 -22.62
CA LEU A 216 -1.83 10.88 -22.48
C LEU A 216 -2.34 11.07 -21.04
N ILE A 217 -1.56 10.66 -20.04
CA ILE A 217 -1.89 10.92 -18.62
C ILE A 217 -1.92 12.43 -18.36
N LEU A 218 -0.88 13.13 -18.79
CA LEU A 218 -0.74 14.59 -18.61
C LEU A 218 -1.82 15.40 -19.34
N GLU A 219 -2.48 14.84 -20.34
CA GLU A 219 -3.59 15.51 -21.04
C GLU A 219 -4.94 15.11 -20.44
N GLY A 220 -5.15 13.82 -20.19
CA GLY A 220 -6.44 13.24 -19.80
C GLY A 220 -6.81 13.38 -18.32
N CYS A 221 -5.84 13.33 -17.40
CA CYS A 221 -6.11 13.42 -15.96
C CYS A 221 -6.17 14.88 -15.52
N ARG A 222 -7.38 15.46 -15.47
CA ARG A 222 -7.59 16.91 -15.28
C ARG A 222 -7.49 17.40 -13.83
N GLU A 223 -7.82 16.55 -12.87
CA GLU A 223 -7.77 16.87 -11.43
C GLU A 223 -6.44 16.44 -10.78
N LEU A 224 -5.45 16.02 -11.57
CA LEU A 224 -4.20 15.48 -11.07
C LEU A 224 -3.32 16.58 -10.47
N GLU A 225 -3.12 16.54 -9.15
CA GLU A 225 -2.30 17.46 -8.36
C GLU A 225 -0.88 16.92 -8.17
N ARG A 226 -0.74 15.59 -8.01
CA ARG A 226 0.55 14.91 -7.86
C ARG A 226 0.71 13.79 -8.89
N LEU A 227 1.85 13.78 -9.58
CA LEU A 227 2.28 12.68 -10.44
C LEU A 227 3.72 12.31 -10.10
N SER A 228 3.93 11.07 -9.64
CA SER A 228 5.25 10.50 -9.43
C SER A 228 5.56 9.47 -10.49
N VAL A 229 6.59 9.75 -11.29
CA VAL A 229 7.15 8.90 -12.33
C VAL A 229 8.65 8.81 -12.14
N LYS A 230 9.12 8.67 -10.89
CA LYS A 230 10.54 8.55 -10.53
C LYS A 230 11.12 7.22 -10.99
N ASN A 231 12.36 7.20 -11.43
CA ASN A 231 13.08 5.99 -11.84
C ASN A 231 12.34 5.16 -12.91
N CYS A 232 11.54 5.80 -13.75
CA CYS A 232 10.84 5.14 -14.85
C CYS A 232 11.75 4.98 -16.07
N VAL A 233 11.42 4.00 -16.92
CA VAL A 233 12.10 3.77 -18.21
C VAL A 233 11.10 4.02 -19.34
N GLY A 234 11.53 4.73 -20.39
CA GLY A 234 10.73 4.97 -21.60
C GLY A 234 10.44 6.44 -21.92
N PHE A 235 10.92 7.38 -21.11
CA PHE A 235 10.80 8.81 -21.41
C PHE A 235 11.99 9.62 -20.87
N GLU A 236 12.27 10.73 -21.55
CA GLU A 236 13.07 11.83 -21.04
C GLU A 236 12.14 13.00 -20.71
N ALA A 237 12.41 13.70 -19.60
CA ALA A 237 11.66 14.90 -19.22
C ALA A 237 12.12 16.11 -20.05
N ASP A 238 11.81 16.10 -21.33
CA ASP A 238 12.09 17.19 -22.26
C ASP A 238 11.11 18.37 -22.09
N GLU A 239 11.29 19.42 -22.90
CA GLU A 239 10.48 20.63 -22.81
C GLU A 239 8.99 20.38 -23.08
N GLU A 240 8.65 19.38 -23.90
CA GLU A 240 7.26 19.00 -24.16
C GLU A 240 6.61 18.42 -22.89
N VAL A 241 7.27 17.45 -22.26
CA VAL A 241 6.80 16.83 -21.00
C VAL A 241 6.65 17.88 -19.92
N LYS A 242 7.66 18.75 -19.72
CA LYS A 242 7.61 19.83 -18.73
C LYS A 242 6.48 20.82 -19.01
N THR A 243 6.29 21.21 -20.26
CA THR A 243 5.21 22.13 -20.66
C THR A 243 3.85 21.52 -20.37
N LYS A 244 3.65 20.23 -20.63
CA LYS A 244 2.38 19.54 -20.34
C LYS A 244 2.18 19.31 -18.84
N ALA A 245 3.25 19.04 -18.10
CA ALA A 245 3.22 18.83 -16.66
C ALA A 245 3.11 20.11 -15.83
N CYS A 246 3.20 21.31 -16.44
CA CYS A 246 3.19 22.59 -15.71
C CYS A 246 1.93 22.82 -14.86
N ARG A 247 0.83 22.13 -15.17
CA ARG A 247 -0.44 22.18 -14.43
C ARG A 247 -0.46 21.33 -13.16
N ILE A 248 0.49 20.40 -13.02
CA ILE A 248 0.57 19.48 -11.88
C ILE A 248 1.38 20.16 -10.79
N GLU A 249 0.78 20.30 -9.59
CA GLU A 249 1.42 20.97 -8.46
C GLU A 249 2.73 20.26 -8.05
N LYS A 250 2.73 18.93 -8.08
CA LYS A 250 3.88 18.10 -7.72
C LYS A 250 4.15 17.04 -8.79
N PHE A 251 4.99 17.40 -9.76
CA PHE A 251 5.50 16.48 -10.78
C PHE A 251 6.91 16.00 -10.42
N GLU A 252 7.03 14.71 -10.12
CA GLU A 252 8.27 14.07 -9.67
C GLU A 252 8.76 13.06 -10.72
N TYR A 253 9.93 13.31 -11.33
CA TYR A 253 10.46 12.51 -12.44
C TYR A 253 11.94 12.14 -12.27
N GLU A 254 12.50 12.33 -11.08
CA GLU A 254 13.90 12.11 -10.81
C GLU A 254 14.32 10.65 -11.07
N GLY A 255 15.46 10.46 -11.73
CA GLY A 255 16.00 9.14 -12.06
C GLY A 255 15.38 8.47 -13.29
N SER A 256 14.40 9.09 -13.94
CA SER A 256 13.78 8.53 -15.15
C SER A 256 14.63 8.75 -16.40
N LYS A 257 14.58 7.78 -17.31
CA LYS A 257 15.44 7.73 -18.50
C LYS A 257 14.73 7.15 -19.71
N MET A 258 15.22 7.51 -20.90
CA MET A 258 14.83 6.84 -22.14
C MET A 258 15.31 5.38 -22.14
N ASP A 259 14.55 4.54 -22.83
CA ASP A 259 14.98 3.18 -23.14
C ASP A 259 15.94 3.26 -24.34
N TYR A 260 17.25 3.19 -24.07
CA TYR A 260 18.20 2.93 -25.13
C TYR A 260 18.12 1.43 -25.39
N GLU A 261 17.28 1.02 -26.35
CA GLU A 261 17.41 -0.33 -26.91
C GLU A 261 18.90 -0.57 -27.18
N GLY A 262 19.45 -1.61 -26.57
CA GLY A 262 20.87 -1.87 -26.58
C GLY A 262 21.41 -1.85 -27.99
N VAL A 263 22.17 -0.80 -28.32
CA VAL A 263 23.29 -0.94 -29.24
C VAL A 263 24.26 -1.84 -28.49
N PHE A 264 24.03 -3.15 -28.57
CA PHE A 264 25.12 -4.09 -28.51
C PHE A 264 25.97 -3.71 -29.72
N GLU A 265 27.00 -2.90 -29.50
CA GLU A 265 28.17 -2.99 -30.35
C GLU A 265 28.54 -4.47 -30.30
N VAL A 266 28.26 -5.16 -31.40
CA VAL A 266 28.80 -6.49 -31.64
C VAL A 266 30.30 -6.23 -31.65
N ASP A 267 30.94 -6.46 -30.51
CA ASP A 267 32.39 -6.55 -30.42
C ASP A 267 32.75 -7.61 -31.45
N GLU A 268 33.25 -7.17 -32.60
CA GLU A 268 33.82 -8.04 -33.61
C GLU A 268 34.97 -8.74 -32.88
N CYS A 269 34.70 -9.96 -32.37
CA CYS A 269 35.74 -10.84 -31.90
C CYS A 269 36.70 -11.06 -33.08
N ASP A 270 37.82 -10.35 -33.03
CA ASP A 270 38.95 -10.52 -33.93
C ASP A 270 39.33 -12.00 -33.93
N ASP A 271 39.13 -12.65 -35.07
CA ASP A 271 39.63 -13.99 -35.38
C ASP A 271 41.17 -13.95 -35.43
N LEU A 272 41.81 -13.93 -34.26
CA LEU A 272 43.24 -14.20 -34.13
C LEU A 272 43.46 -15.51 -33.40
N TYR A 273 43.40 -16.56 -34.23
CA TYR A 273 44.29 -17.74 -34.18
C TYR A 273 45.47 -17.60 -33.21
N VAL A 274 45.55 -18.50 -32.22
CA VAL A 274 46.81 -19.17 -31.90
C VAL A 274 46.52 -20.59 -31.38
N ASP A 275 46.86 -21.60 -32.19
CA ASP A 275 47.08 -22.97 -31.72
C ASP A 275 48.27 -22.99 -30.76
N VAL A 276 48.12 -23.60 -29.59
CA VAL A 276 49.26 -24.13 -28.83
C VAL A 276 48.90 -25.51 -28.27
N ILE A 277 49.50 -26.49 -28.95
CA ILE A 277 49.83 -27.90 -28.65
C ILE A 277 49.52 -28.37 -27.22
#